data_AF-A0A359LMY8-F1
#
_entry.id   AF-A0A359LMY8-F1
#
_cell.length_a   1.000
_cell.length_b   1.000
_cell.length_c   1.000
_cell.angle_alpha   90.00
_cell.angle_beta   90.00
_cell.angle_gamma   90.00
#
_symmetry.space_group_name_H-M   'P 1'
#
loop_
_entity.id
_entity.type
_entity.pdbx_description
1 polymer ?
#
loop_
_entity_poly.entity_id
_entity_poly.type
_entity_poly.pdbx_seq_one_letter_code
_entity_poly.pdbx_strand_id
1 'polypeptide(L)' 'EFDAGGPISASPAIGEGRLVIGTQDGKLYCFGS' A
#
# COMPACT_ATOMS: atom_id res chain seq x y z
N GLU A 1 -1.91 13.03 5.66
CA GLU A 1 -1.45 11.86 6.45
C GLU A 1 -2.40 10.71 6.19
N PHE A 2 -1.89 9.48 6.06
CA PHE A 2 -2.70 8.28 5.79
C PHE A 2 -2.42 7.26 6.89
N ASP A 3 -3.47 6.74 7.51
CA ASP A 3 -3.39 5.67 8.50
C ASP A 3 -3.72 4.32 7.85
N ALA A 4 -2.72 3.45 7.78
CA ALA A 4 -2.85 2.11 7.22
C ALA A 4 -3.55 1.13 8.19
N GLY A 5 -3.80 1.52 9.44
CA GLY A 5 -4.43 0.69 10.48
C GLY A 5 -3.58 -0.49 10.96
N GLY A 6 -2.34 -0.62 10.47
CA GLY A 6 -1.42 -1.70 10.80
C GLY A 6 -0.04 -1.49 10.17
N PRO A 7 0.98 -2.29 10.55
CA PRO A 7 2.34 -2.13 10.03
C PRO A 7 2.43 -2.36 8.51
N ILE A 8 3.06 -1.41 7.82
CA ILE A 8 3.53 -1.59 6.45
C ILE A 8 4.91 -2.26 6.52
N SER A 9 4.97 -3.54 6.14
CA SER A 9 6.21 -4.31 6.10
C SER A 9 6.58 -4.81 4.70
N ALA A 10 5.65 -4.75 3.74
CA ALA A 10 5.89 -5.18 2.38
C ALA A 10 6.57 -4.08 1.56
N SER A 11 7.35 -4.49 0.55
CA SER A 11 7.92 -3.57 -0.42
C SER A 11 6.82 -2.93 -1.28
N PRO A 12 6.90 -1.62 -1.57
CA PRO A 12 5.99 -0.98 -2.53
C PRO A 12 6.26 -1.46 -3.96
N ALA A 13 5.21 -1.46 -4.80
CA ALA A 13 5.34 -1.63 -6.25
C ALA A 13 4.63 -0.50 -7.01
N ILE A 14 5.19 -0.10 -8.15
CA ILE A 14 4.67 0.98 -8.99
C ILE A 14 4.43 0.45 -10.41
N GLY A 15 3.27 0.75 -10.97
CA GLY A 15 2.90 0.44 -12.36
C GLY A 15 1.60 1.11 -12.77
N GLU A 16 1.41 1.42 -14.05
CA GLU A 16 0.19 2.06 -14.58
C GLU A 16 -0.25 3.33 -13.80
N GLY A 17 0.71 4.14 -13.33
CA GLY A 17 0.42 5.34 -12.54
C GLY A 17 -0.06 5.07 -11.11
N ARG A 18 0.02 3.83 -10.64
CA ARG A 18 -0.44 3.40 -9.32
C ARG A 18 0.70 2.93 -8.43
N LEU A 19 0.60 3.28 -7.15
CA LEU A 19 1.43 2.75 -6.07
C LEU A 19 0.61 1.71 -5.31
N VAL A 20 1.11 0.48 -5.21
CA VAL A 20 0.49 -0.58 -4.41
C VAL A 20 1.39 -0.96 -3.24
N ILE A 21 0.78 -1.12 -2.06
CA ILE A 21 1.44 -1.50 -0.81
C ILE A 21 0.58 -2.50 -0.06
N GLY A 22 1.19 -3.60 0.41
CA GLY A 22 0.57 -4.55 1.32
C GLY A 22 0.92 -4.27 2.79
N THR A 23 0.01 -4.60 3.70
CA THR A 23 0.23 -4.58 5.15
C THR A 23 0.25 -5.97 5.76
N GLN A 24 0.80 -6.09 6.97
CA GLN A 24 0.91 -7.37 7.67
C GLN A 24 -0.46 -7.93 8.12
N ASP A 25 -1.48 -7.08 8.27
CA ASP A 25 -2.87 -7.49 8.55
C ASP A 25 -3.63 -7.93 7.30
N GLY A 26 -2.95 -8.08 6.15
CA GLY A 26 -3.50 -8.65 4.92
C GLY A 26 -4.27 -7.67 4.05
N LYS A 27 -4.19 -6.36 4.32
CA LYS A 27 -4.79 -5.34 3.44
C LYS A 27 -3.83 -4.98 2.31
N LEU A 28 -4.40 -4.63 1.16
CA LEU A 28 -3.70 -4.08 0.02
C LEU A 28 -4.23 -2.68 -0.26
N TYR A 29 -3.35 -1.69 -0.29
CA TYR A 29 -3.67 -0.31 -0.60
C TYR A 29 -3.19 0.04 -1.99
N CYS A 30 -3.99 0.83 -2.70
CA CYS A 30 -3.67 1.33 -4.04
C CYS A 30 -3.89 2.83 -4.06
N PHE A 31 -2.84 3.58 -4.42
CA PHE A 31 -2.84 5.03 -4.52
C PHE A 31 -2.54 5.46 -5.95
N GLY A 32 -3.13 6.57 -6.38
CA GLY A 32 -3.06 7.07 -7.75
C GLY A 32 -4.45 7.46 -8.26
N SER A 33 -4.49 8.16 -9.40
CA SER A 33 -5.71 8.52 -10.12
C SER A 33 -6.21 7.38 -11.01
#